data_AF-A0A1C7N341-F1
#
_entry.id   AF-A0A1C7N341-F1
#
_cell.length_a   1.000
_cell.length_b   1.000
_cell.length_c   1.000
_cell.angle_alpha   90.00
_cell.angle_beta   90.00
_cell.angle_gamma   90.00
#
_symmetry.space_group_name_H-M   'P 1'
#
loop_
_entity.id
_entity.type
_entity.pdbx_description
1 polymer ?
#
loop_
_entity_poly.entity_id
_entity_poly.type
_entity_poly.pdbx_seq_one_letter_code
_entity_poly.pdbx_strand_id
1 'polypeptide(L)'
;MSYIERQIKEKYKNKVYVLNSDVNKAKYTYDGVDICGKRLAKDIEATVAQLEKKGKIVKKISIIGYSLGGLIVRFAIGVLGQKGFFDTIEPDYFITFATPHIGVKVPSPSTFYRIFNFISGRLVSRSGEQLQLIDVFDEKTGKPVLEVMSDPDQVYFRTLSKFKTRRIYANIANDATVPYWTAGIEVRDYFQNHKGKLDILVDDDYISLVNSFDIRGPNYKKRENRQKMSTKYHIIRYALFCLSPILVPLWLTFVISFVGTQGLISRYRVSQLLREKHDSERDPLQRKPSFSDRYIDGNILAGALDAVNLPGEERDEPGIASEEGTPVPDKDRIRKFDYHLEPGKLLLKQSKPLAFDKTTKHMYDNLNQLEWERVWVYIRLFNAHGGIICRQKVYEVDGGKATIQHFLDTTHLSL
;
A
#
# COMPACT_ATOMS: atom_id res chain seq x y z
N MET A 1 8.72 -3.39 6.47
CA MET A 1 9.30 -4.08 5.31
C MET A 1 10.47 -5.00 5.68
N SER A 2 10.81 -5.17 6.98
CA SER A 2 11.99 -5.91 7.42
C SER A 2 12.00 -7.39 7.03
N TYR A 3 10.85 -8.05 6.95
CA TYR A 3 10.76 -9.44 6.46
C TYR A 3 11.26 -9.54 5.01
N ILE A 4 10.72 -8.71 4.10
CA ILE A 4 11.13 -8.65 2.69
C ILE A 4 12.63 -8.31 2.57
N GLU A 5 13.10 -7.32 3.33
CA GLU A 5 14.52 -6.95 3.36
C GLU A 5 15.41 -8.15 3.72
N ARG A 6 15.08 -8.88 4.80
CA ARG A 6 15.82 -10.06 5.24
C ARG A 6 15.84 -11.12 4.15
N GLN A 7 14.71 -11.40 3.53
CA GLN A 7 14.62 -12.42 2.47
C GLN A 7 15.39 -12.04 1.19
N ILE A 8 15.37 -10.76 0.79
CA ILE A 8 16.18 -10.28 -0.35
C ILE A 8 17.68 -10.42 -0.01
N LYS A 9 18.10 -9.99 1.17
CA LYS A 9 19.49 -10.11 1.62
C LYS A 9 19.94 -11.57 1.69
N GLU A 10 19.07 -12.47 2.13
CA GLU A 10 19.35 -13.91 2.18
C GLU A 10 19.50 -14.52 0.78
N LYS A 11 18.59 -14.20 -0.14
CA LYS A 11 18.59 -14.73 -1.52
C LYS A 11 19.75 -14.20 -2.35
N TYR A 12 20.01 -12.88 -2.30
CA TYR A 12 20.96 -12.21 -3.18
C TYR A 12 22.32 -11.90 -2.52
N LYS A 13 22.43 -12.07 -1.20
CA LYS A 13 23.64 -11.84 -0.42
C LYS A 13 24.25 -10.46 -0.76
N ASN A 14 25.54 -10.44 -1.11
CA ASN A 14 26.30 -9.22 -1.40
C ASN A 14 26.09 -8.67 -2.82
N LYS A 15 25.23 -9.29 -3.63
CA LYS A 15 25.05 -8.91 -5.04
C LYS A 15 24.06 -7.75 -5.23
N VAL A 16 23.27 -7.44 -4.21
CA VAL A 16 22.33 -6.31 -4.23
C VAL A 16 22.53 -5.43 -3.00
N TYR A 17 22.34 -4.13 -3.16
CA TYR A 17 22.23 -3.21 -2.04
C TYR A 17 20.75 -2.98 -1.73
N VAL A 18 20.34 -3.21 -0.49
CA VAL A 18 18.94 -3.02 -0.05
C VAL A 18 18.82 -1.76 0.79
N LEU A 19 18.12 -0.76 0.28
CA LEU A 19 17.72 0.43 1.01
C LEU A 19 16.31 0.25 1.58
N ASN A 20 16.20 -0.10 2.86
CA ASN A 20 14.92 -0.06 3.59
C ASN A 20 14.78 1.31 4.28
N SER A 21 14.37 2.30 3.49
CA SER A 21 14.29 3.71 3.93
C SER A 21 13.32 3.91 5.10
N ASP A 22 13.78 4.62 6.13
CA ASP A 22 13.01 4.97 7.33
C ASP A 22 12.70 6.48 7.43
N VAL A 23 13.03 7.26 6.40
CA VAL A 23 12.84 8.73 6.35
C VAL A 23 11.39 9.18 6.50
N ASN A 24 10.44 8.26 6.33
CA ASN A 24 9.01 8.49 6.52
C ASN A 24 8.41 7.66 7.66
N LYS A 25 9.20 7.07 8.57
CA LYS A 25 8.68 6.17 9.63
C LYS A 25 7.71 6.89 10.59
N ALA A 26 6.78 6.12 11.17
CA ALA A 26 5.85 6.59 12.21
C ALA A 26 5.07 7.86 11.79
N LYS A 27 5.13 8.94 12.58
CA LYS A 27 4.34 10.16 12.34
C LYS A 27 4.68 10.90 11.04
N TYR A 28 5.80 10.59 10.40
CA TYR A 28 6.21 11.24 9.15
C TYR A 28 5.45 10.70 7.94
N THR A 29 4.86 9.50 7.99
CA THR A 29 4.03 8.97 6.89
C THR A 29 2.78 9.80 6.64
N TYR A 30 2.35 10.60 7.62
CA TYR A 30 1.12 11.38 7.51
C TYR A 30 1.29 12.66 6.70
N ASP A 31 2.53 13.09 6.43
CA ASP A 31 2.89 14.36 5.79
C ASP A 31 2.53 14.45 4.29
N GLY A 32 1.90 13.41 3.73
CA GLY A 32 1.43 13.38 2.35
C GLY A 32 2.37 12.61 1.44
N VAL A 33 1.78 11.94 0.44
CA VAL A 33 2.46 11.22 -0.65
C VAL A 33 3.51 12.09 -1.31
N ASP A 34 3.21 13.37 -1.54
CA ASP A 34 4.10 14.31 -2.20
C ASP A 34 5.31 14.69 -1.36
N ILE A 35 5.12 15.03 -0.08
CA ILE A 35 6.24 15.37 0.82
C ILE A 35 7.08 14.12 1.12
N CYS A 36 6.42 13.00 1.44
CA CYS A 36 7.09 11.74 1.69
C CYS A 36 7.90 11.26 0.46
N GLY A 37 7.35 11.43 -0.74
CA GLY A 37 8.01 11.06 -1.99
C GLY A 37 9.22 11.94 -2.28
N LYS A 38 9.16 13.26 -2.01
CA LYS A 38 10.32 14.16 -2.10
C LYS A 38 11.43 13.74 -1.12
N ARG A 39 11.09 13.38 0.12
CA ARG A 39 12.06 12.89 1.12
C ARG A 39 12.71 11.58 0.67
N LEU A 40 11.91 10.64 0.18
CA LEU A 40 12.40 9.36 -0.29
C LEU A 40 13.30 9.51 -1.52
N ALA A 41 12.95 10.37 -2.47
CA ALA A 41 13.81 10.64 -3.63
C ALA A 41 15.20 11.15 -3.20
N LYS A 42 15.25 12.09 -2.24
CA LYS A 42 16.52 12.59 -1.67
C LYS A 42 17.32 11.48 -0.98
N ASP A 43 16.66 10.58 -0.27
CA ASP A 43 17.31 9.44 0.40
C ASP A 43 17.91 8.45 -0.61
N ILE A 44 17.20 8.17 -1.71
CA ILE A 44 17.69 7.34 -2.82
C ILE A 44 18.92 8.00 -3.47
N GLU A 45 18.85 9.28 -3.82
CA GLU A 45 19.98 10.02 -4.41
C GLU A 45 21.20 10.02 -3.49
N ALA A 46 21.01 10.30 -2.20
CA ALA A 46 22.08 10.31 -1.20
C ALA A 46 22.71 8.91 -1.06
N THR A 47 21.90 7.86 -1.06
CA THR A 47 22.37 6.48 -0.98
C THR A 47 23.21 6.10 -2.21
N VAL A 48 22.74 6.42 -3.42
CA VAL A 48 23.51 6.16 -4.65
C VAL A 48 24.83 6.92 -4.64
N ALA A 49 24.82 8.21 -4.31
CA ALA A 49 26.05 8.99 -4.23
C ALA A 49 27.04 8.45 -3.17
N GLN A 50 26.54 7.93 -2.04
CA GLN A 50 27.39 7.27 -1.05
C GLN A 50 27.99 5.95 -1.55
N LEU A 51 27.26 5.18 -2.34
CA LEU A 51 27.76 3.95 -2.96
C LEU A 51 28.84 4.26 -4.00
N GLU A 52 28.64 5.29 -4.82
CA GLU A 52 29.61 5.74 -5.81
C GLU A 52 30.92 6.20 -5.16
N LYS A 53 30.84 6.96 -4.05
CA LYS A 53 32.03 7.34 -3.25
C LYS A 53 32.80 6.14 -2.69
N LYS A 54 32.13 4.99 -2.52
CA LYS A 54 32.74 3.71 -2.10
C LYS A 54 33.20 2.86 -3.29
N GLY A 55 33.23 3.43 -4.50
CA GLY A 55 33.61 2.73 -5.73
C GLY A 55 32.56 1.74 -6.26
N LYS A 56 31.31 1.82 -5.78
CA LYS A 56 30.21 0.95 -6.21
C LYS A 56 29.27 1.72 -7.13
N ILE A 57 29.24 1.35 -8.40
CA ILE A 57 28.37 1.98 -9.41
C ILE A 57 27.04 1.24 -9.44
N VAL A 58 25.94 1.97 -9.23
CA VAL A 58 24.59 1.42 -9.35
C VAL A 58 24.17 1.46 -10.82
N LYS A 59 23.85 0.30 -11.41
CA LYS A 59 23.42 0.19 -12.82
C LYS A 59 21.92 0.01 -13.00
N LYS A 60 21.29 -0.67 -12.04
CA LYS A 60 19.86 -0.99 -12.06
C LYS A 60 19.23 -0.66 -10.72
N ILE A 61 17.95 -0.31 -10.74
CA ILE A 61 17.17 -0.07 -9.53
C ILE A 61 15.82 -0.79 -9.61
N SER A 62 15.47 -1.47 -8.53
CA SER A 62 14.13 -2.03 -8.30
C SER A 62 13.53 -1.39 -7.06
N ILE A 63 12.25 -1.04 -7.12
CA ILE A 63 11.55 -0.29 -6.08
C ILE A 63 10.33 -1.08 -5.62
N ILE A 64 10.25 -1.30 -4.31
CA ILE A 64 9.19 -2.07 -3.67
C ILE A 64 8.39 -1.16 -2.73
N GLY A 65 7.07 -1.14 -2.88
CA GLY A 65 6.16 -0.38 -2.04
C GLY A 65 5.13 -1.26 -1.35
N TYR A 66 4.67 -0.84 -0.18
CA TYR A 66 3.57 -1.50 0.54
C TYR A 66 2.57 -0.45 1.03
N SER A 67 1.28 -0.69 0.80
CA SER A 67 0.21 0.22 1.24
C SER A 67 0.48 1.65 0.73
N LEU A 68 0.34 2.66 1.59
CA LEU A 68 0.71 4.06 1.30
C LEU A 68 2.15 4.20 0.75
N GLY A 69 3.08 3.35 1.19
CA GLY A 69 4.45 3.32 0.68
C GLY A 69 4.54 3.14 -0.83
N GLY A 70 3.62 2.38 -1.43
CA GLY A 70 3.51 2.23 -2.89
C GLY A 70 3.17 3.53 -3.63
N LEU A 71 2.36 4.41 -3.01
CA LEU A 71 2.09 5.74 -3.57
C LEU A 71 3.29 6.67 -3.37
N ILE A 72 3.93 6.61 -2.19
CA ILE A 72 5.14 7.39 -1.89
C ILE A 72 6.25 7.08 -2.91
N VAL A 73 6.49 5.80 -3.21
CA VAL A 73 7.52 5.43 -4.20
C VAL A 73 7.14 5.86 -5.62
N ARG A 74 5.86 5.79 -6.02
CA ARG A 74 5.43 6.31 -7.34
C ARG A 74 5.71 7.80 -7.46
N PHE A 75 5.49 8.56 -6.39
CA PHE A 75 5.79 9.98 -6.37
C PHE A 75 7.31 10.22 -6.46
N ALA A 76 8.09 9.49 -5.66
CA ALA A 76 9.55 9.56 -5.68
C ALA A 76 10.14 9.23 -7.06
N ILE A 77 9.60 8.22 -7.75
CA ILE A 77 9.97 7.87 -9.13
C ILE A 77 9.82 9.07 -10.06
N GLY A 78 8.70 9.79 -10.01
CA GLY A 78 8.54 10.99 -10.83
C GLY A 78 9.52 12.11 -10.48
N VAL A 79 9.79 12.33 -9.19
CA VAL A 79 10.80 13.32 -8.74
C VAL A 79 12.20 12.96 -9.23
N LEU A 80 12.59 11.68 -9.14
CA LEU A 80 13.87 11.18 -9.66
C LEU A 80 13.94 11.34 -11.19
N GLY A 81 12.83 11.03 -11.89
CA GLY A 81 12.71 11.22 -13.34
C GLY A 81 12.90 12.66 -13.80
N GLN A 82 12.31 13.63 -13.09
CA GLN A 82 12.50 15.06 -13.37
C GLN A 82 13.97 15.51 -13.29
N LYS A 83 14.78 14.81 -12.49
CA LYS A 83 16.20 15.13 -12.27
C LYS A 83 17.15 14.36 -13.19
N GLY A 84 16.64 13.57 -14.14
CA GLY A 84 17.48 12.74 -15.01
C GLY A 84 18.13 11.54 -14.29
N PHE A 85 17.66 11.15 -13.10
CA PHE A 85 18.24 10.05 -12.33
C PHE A 85 18.27 8.72 -13.12
N PHE A 86 17.25 8.49 -13.94
CA PHE A 86 17.12 7.27 -14.75
C PHE A 86 17.84 7.34 -16.11
N ASP A 87 18.63 8.39 -16.36
CA ASP A 87 19.44 8.49 -17.58
C ASP A 87 20.72 7.63 -17.47
N THR A 88 21.17 7.35 -16.24
CA THR A 88 22.35 6.52 -15.94
C THR A 88 22.00 5.21 -15.23
N ILE A 89 20.83 5.15 -14.58
CA ILE A 89 20.36 4.00 -13.80
C ILE A 89 19.12 3.42 -14.45
N GLU A 90 19.19 2.15 -14.84
CA GLU A 90 18.10 1.45 -15.51
C GLU A 90 17.00 1.03 -14.52
N PRO A 91 15.74 1.47 -14.70
CA PRO A 91 14.62 1.02 -13.88
C PRO A 91 14.20 -0.41 -14.25
N ASP A 92 14.25 -1.33 -13.29
CA ASP A 92 14.02 -2.77 -13.52
C ASP A 92 12.62 -3.19 -13.06
N TYR A 93 12.41 -3.34 -11.74
CA TYR A 93 11.11 -3.74 -11.18
C TYR A 93 10.46 -2.62 -10.35
N PHE A 94 9.17 -2.39 -10.59
CA PHE A 94 8.28 -1.64 -9.71
C PHE A 94 7.24 -2.59 -9.13
N ILE A 95 7.30 -2.86 -7.83
CA ILE A 95 6.47 -3.90 -7.20
C ILE A 95 5.72 -3.32 -6.01
N THR A 96 4.41 -3.53 -5.95
CA THR A 96 3.58 -3.06 -4.82
C THR A 96 2.79 -4.17 -4.17
N PHE A 97 2.60 -4.05 -2.86
CA PHE A 97 1.77 -4.94 -2.07
C PHE A 97 0.66 -4.14 -1.38
N ALA A 98 -0.59 -4.53 -1.61
CA ALA A 98 -1.76 -3.88 -1.01
C ALA A 98 -1.74 -2.34 -1.12
N THR A 99 -1.29 -1.79 -2.25
CA THR A 99 -1.18 -0.34 -2.46
C THR A 99 -2.44 0.23 -3.10
N PRO A 100 -3.10 1.25 -2.52
CA PRO A 100 -4.33 1.82 -3.07
C PRO A 100 -4.06 2.70 -4.31
N HIS A 101 -3.77 2.09 -5.46
CA HIS A 101 -3.32 2.78 -6.67
C HIS A 101 -4.30 3.85 -7.20
N ILE A 102 -5.60 3.62 -6.98
CA ILE A 102 -6.70 4.50 -7.37
C ILE A 102 -7.45 5.08 -6.15
N GLY A 103 -6.77 5.21 -5.01
CA GLY A 103 -7.32 5.77 -3.77
C GLY A 103 -8.01 4.73 -2.87
N VAL A 104 -8.72 5.18 -1.84
CA VAL A 104 -9.42 4.31 -0.85
C VAL A 104 -10.91 4.61 -0.71
N LYS A 105 -11.46 5.49 -1.56
CA LYS A 105 -12.89 5.81 -1.56
C LYS A 105 -13.71 4.52 -1.70
N VAL A 106 -14.63 4.30 -0.76
CA VAL A 106 -15.57 3.18 -0.86
C VAL A 106 -16.58 3.50 -1.97
N PRO A 107 -16.65 2.71 -3.06
CA PRO A 107 -17.54 2.96 -4.20
C PRO A 107 -18.97 2.50 -3.91
N SER A 108 -19.63 3.17 -2.96
CA SER A 108 -20.99 2.83 -2.54
C SER A 108 -21.97 3.97 -2.83
N PRO A 109 -23.16 3.67 -3.37
CA PRO A 109 -24.23 4.66 -3.56
C PRO A 109 -24.86 5.10 -2.23
N SER A 110 -24.59 4.39 -1.13
CA SER A 110 -25.18 4.67 0.18
C SER A 110 -24.70 6.02 0.75
N THR A 111 -25.66 6.84 1.18
CA THR A 111 -25.43 8.14 1.80
C THR A 111 -24.53 8.05 3.04
N PHE A 112 -24.61 6.95 3.81
CA PHE A 112 -23.73 6.71 4.95
C PHE A 112 -22.26 6.65 4.53
N TYR A 113 -21.94 5.88 3.48
CA TYR A 113 -20.57 5.76 2.99
C TYR A 113 -20.09 7.04 2.31
N ARG A 114 -20.98 7.83 1.70
CA ARG A 114 -20.65 9.18 1.20
C ARG A 114 -20.24 10.12 2.33
N ILE A 115 -21.00 10.12 3.43
CA ILE A 115 -20.68 10.91 4.64
C ILE A 115 -19.39 10.40 5.30
N PHE A 116 -19.22 9.08 5.40
CA PHE A 116 -18.00 8.47 5.94
C PHE A 116 -16.75 8.84 5.13
N ASN A 117 -16.80 8.73 3.80
CA ASN A 117 -15.68 9.14 2.92
C ASN A 117 -15.38 10.64 3.08
N PHE A 118 -16.41 11.48 3.22
CA PHE A 118 -16.25 12.93 3.42
C PHE A 118 -15.59 13.28 4.76
N ILE A 119 -16.03 12.66 5.86
CA ILE A 119 -15.54 12.92 7.21
C ILE A 119 -14.14 12.31 7.42
N SER A 120 -13.93 11.06 6.99
CA SER A 120 -12.64 10.38 7.14
C SER A 120 -11.53 11.05 6.34
N GLY A 121 -11.79 11.62 5.16
CA GLY A 121 -10.76 12.33 4.39
C GLY A 121 -10.26 13.61 5.08
N ARG A 122 -11.12 14.32 5.81
CA ARG A 122 -10.77 15.62 6.41
C ARG A 122 -10.14 15.52 7.80
N LEU A 123 -10.33 14.41 8.51
CA LEU A 123 -9.91 14.23 9.91
C LEU A 123 -8.59 13.46 10.09
N VAL A 124 -8.03 12.84 9.05
CA VAL A 124 -7.02 11.77 9.22
C VAL A 124 -5.56 12.21 9.01
N SER A 125 -5.29 13.21 8.15
CA SER A 125 -3.98 13.83 7.82
C SER A 125 -3.96 14.28 6.35
N ARG A 126 -2.88 14.90 5.87
CA ARG A 126 -2.69 15.17 4.43
C ARG A 126 -2.66 13.88 3.61
N SER A 127 -2.03 12.82 4.12
CA SER A 127 -2.04 11.52 3.44
C SER A 127 -3.44 10.92 3.35
N GLY A 128 -4.25 11.08 4.40
CA GLY A 128 -5.66 10.68 4.37
C GLY A 128 -6.48 11.46 3.33
N GLU A 129 -6.26 12.78 3.24
CA GLU A 129 -6.88 13.67 2.24
C GLU A 129 -6.57 13.20 0.81
N GLN A 130 -5.30 12.87 0.54
CA GLN A 130 -4.82 12.38 -0.74
C GLN A 130 -5.36 10.99 -1.08
N LEU A 131 -5.39 10.06 -0.12
CA LEU A 131 -5.98 8.73 -0.32
C LEU A 131 -7.47 8.80 -0.64
N GLN A 132 -8.17 9.80 -0.10
CA GLN A 132 -9.58 10.07 -0.38
C GLN A 132 -9.79 10.93 -1.63
N LEU A 133 -8.75 11.35 -2.35
CA LEU A 133 -8.85 12.15 -3.58
C LEU A 133 -9.67 13.44 -3.37
N ILE A 134 -9.44 14.11 -2.23
CA ILE A 134 -10.08 15.39 -1.91
C ILE A 134 -9.06 16.52 -1.75
N ASP A 135 -7.78 16.22 -1.96
CA ASP A 135 -6.71 17.21 -2.04
C ASP A 135 -6.75 17.95 -3.38
N VAL A 136 -6.11 19.12 -3.42
CA VAL A 136 -5.84 19.86 -4.65
C VAL A 136 -4.33 19.96 -4.78
N PHE A 137 -3.77 19.25 -5.76
CA PHE A 137 -2.33 19.19 -5.98
C PHE A 137 -1.89 20.04 -7.17
N ASP A 138 -2.63 19.97 -8.27
CA ASP A 138 -2.47 20.90 -9.40
C ASP A 138 -3.57 21.96 -9.31
N GLU A 139 -3.17 23.21 -9.03
CA GLU A 139 -4.11 24.31 -8.85
C GLU A 139 -4.80 24.75 -10.13
N LYS A 140 -4.12 24.58 -11.27
CA LYS A 140 -4.65 25.02 -12.57
C LYS A 140 -5.81 24.15 -12.99
N THR A 141 -5.71 22.85 -12.68
CA THR A 141 -6.71 21.85 -13.07
C THR A 141 -7.63 21.44 -11.91
N GLY A 142 -7.25 21.74 -10.67
CA GLY A 142 -7.96 21.29 -9.47
C GLY A 142 -7.78 19.80 -9.15
N LYS A 143 -6.85 19.11 -9.83
CA LYS A 143 -6.69 17.65 -9.73
C LYS A 143 -5.96 17.24 -8.43
N PRO A 144 -6.37 16.12 -7.78
CA PRO A 144 -5.66 15.53 -6.65
C PRO A 144 -4.34 14.87 -7.07
N VAL A 145 -3.41 14.71 -6.13
CA VAL A 145 -2.06 14.22 -6.45
C VAL A 145 -2.05 12.83 -7.08
N LEU A 146 -2.92 11.91 -6.64
CA LEU A 146 -3.02 10.57 -7.22
C LEU A 146 -3.47 10.62 -8.69
N GLU A 147 -4.36 11.55 -9.04
CA GLU A 147 -4.81 11.73 -10.42
C GLU A 147 -3.67 12.26 -11.29
N VAL A 148 -2.97 13.29 -10.82
CA VAL A 148 -1.79 13.85 -11.52
C VAL A 148 -0.69 12.80 -11.69
N MET A 149 -0.49 11.93 -10.70
CA MET A 149 0.49 10.83 -10.80
C MET A 149 0.07 9.70 -11.75
N SER A 150 -1.21 9.62 -12.12
CA SER A 150 -1.72 8.66 -13.10
C SER A 150 -1.70 9.21 -14.51
N ASP A 151 -1.62 10.53 -14.69
CA ASP A 151 -1.82 11.20 -15.97
C ASP A 151 -0.62 10.95 -16.93
N PRO A 152 -0.85 10.40 -18.14
CA PRO A 152 0.22 10.08 -19.11
C PRO A 152 1.08 11.26 -19.53
N ASP A 153 0.51 12.47 -19.47
CA ASP A 153 1.25 13.69 -19.80
C ASP A 153 2.17 14.13 -18.66
N GLN A 154 2.09 13.52 -17.49
CA GLN A 154 2.89 13.89 -16.33
C GLN A 154 4.13 12.99 -16.18
N VAL A 155 5.22 13.60 -15.72
CA VAL A 155 6.51 12.91 -15.52
C VAL A 155 6.42 11.69 -14.61
N TYR A 156 5.51 11.69 -13.64
CA TYR A 156 5.30 10.56 -12.72
C TYR A 156 4.90 9.29 -13.49
N PHE A 157 3.93 9.42 -14.40
CA PHE A 157 3.49 8.31 -15.24
C PHE A 157 4.57 7.93 -16.25
N ARG A 158 5.13 8.91 -16.96
CA ARG A 158 6.17 8.67 -17.98
C ARG A 158 7.43 8.02 -17.42
N THR A 159 7.77 8.28 -16.16
CA THR A 159 8.93 7.66 -15.52
C THR A 159 8.58 6.28 -14.99
N LEU A 160 7.36 6.08 -14.47
CA LEU A 160 6.85 4.77 -14.07
C LEU A 160 6.77 3.79 -15.27
N SER A 161 6.43 4.29 -16.46
CA SER A 161 6.37 3.48 -17.68
C SER A 161 7.74 2.95 -18.13
N LYS A 162 8.84 3.57 -17.70
CA LYS A 162 10.21 3.11 -18.02
C LYS A 162 10.60 1.82 -17.31
N PHE A 163 9.97 1.48 -16.18
CA PHE A 163 10.26 0.21 -15.47
C PHE A 163 9.94 -0.97 -16.38
N LYS A 164 10.82 -1.97 -16.47
CA LYS A 164 10.56 -3.15 -17.30
C LYS A 164 9.33 -3.90 -16.84
N THR A 165 9.23 -4.09 -15.53
CA THR A 165 8.15 -4.85 -14.92
C THR A 165 7.43 -4.01 -13.89
N ARG A 166 6.11 -3.94 -13.97
CA ARG A 166 5.25 -3.35 -12.96
C ARG A 166 4.33 -4.45 -12.42
N ARG A 167 4.52 -4.85 -11.16
CA ARG A 167 3.78 -5.95 -10.54
C ARG A 167 2.99 -5.47 -9.32
N ILE A 168 1.74 -5.89 -9.22
CA ILE A 168 0.89 -5.59 -8.06
C ILE A 168 0.46 -6.88 -7.39
N TYR A 169 0.52 -6.90 -6.06
CA TYR A 169 -0.04 -7.95 -5.22
C TYR A 169 -1.26 -7.40 -4.49
N ALA A 170 -2.45 -7.87 -4.91
CA ALA A 170 -3.72 -7.42 -4.39
C ALA A 170 -4.43 -8.56 -3.65
N ASN A 171 -4.66 -8.37 -2.34
CA ASN A 171 -5.34 -9.38 -1.54
C ASN A 171 -6.87 -9.30 -1.73
N ILE A 172 -7.46 -10.37 -2.24
CA ILE A 172 -8.88 -10.45 -2.61
C ILE A 172 -9.80 -10.74 -1.41
N ALA A 173 -9.25 -11.01 -0.22
CA ALA A 173 -10.03 -11.40 0.95
C ALA A 173 -9.63 -10.68 2.24
N ASN A 174 -10.61 -10.12 2.95
CA ASN A 174 -10.44 -9.54 4.30
C ASN A 174 -9.40 -8.40 4.43
N ASP A 175 -8.95 -7.78 3.34
CA ASP A 175 -8.23 -6.50 3.42
C ASP A 175 -9.25 -5.35 3.44
N ALA A 176 -9.59 -4.88 4.66
CA ALA A 176 -10.49 -3.75 4.85
C ALA A 176 -9.77 -2.40 4.73
N THR A 177 -8.43 -2.37 4.78
CA THR A 177 -7.63 -1.15 4.70
C THR A 177 -7.43 -0.73 3.26
N VAL A 178 -7.06 -1.68 2.40
CA VAL A 178 -6.90 -1.48 0.97
C VAL A 178 -7.67 -2.57 0.24
N PRO A 179 -8.92 -2.30 -0.15
CA PRO A 179 -9.72 -3.26 -0.89
C PRO A 179 -9.03 -3.69 -2.18
N TYR A 180 -9.26 -4.93 -2.60
CA TYR A 180 -8.57 -5.52 -3.74
C TYR A 180 -8.74 -4.71 -5.04
N TRP A 181 -9.89 -4.06 -5.24
CA TRP A 181 -10.13 -3.30 -6.47
C TRP A 181 -9.26 -2.04 -6.55
N THR A 182 -8.88 -1.45 -5.42
CA THR A 182 -7.96 -0.31 -5.44
C THR A 182 -6.51 -0.78 -5.54
N ALA A 183 -6.18 -1.92 -4.93
CA ALA A 183 -4.87 -2.56 -5.05
C ALA A 183 -4.58 -3.12 -6.43
N GLY A 184 -5.59 -3.74 -7.05
CA GLY A 184 -5.55 -4.43 -8.33
C GLY A 184 -5.84 -3.55 -9.54
N ILE A 185 -6.19 -2.27 -9.33
CA ILE A 185 -6.61 -1.32 -10.38
C ILE A 185 -7.80 -1.91 -11.15
N GLU A 186 -8.89 -2.19 -10.44
CA GLU A 186 -10.08 -2.84 -10.95
C GLU A 186 -11.33 -1.99 -10.71
N VAL A 187 -12.27 -2.02 -11.66
CA VAL A 187 -13.53 -1.26 -11.60
C VAL A 187 -14.77 -2.16 -11.45
N ARG A 188 -14.59 -3.48 -11.40
CA ARG A 188 -15.66 -4.45 -11.20
C ARG A 188 -15.50 -5.23 -9.90
N ASP A 189 -16.62 -5.55 -9.28
CA ASP A 189 -16.64 -6.45 -8.13
C ASP A 189 -16.75 -7.91 -8.55
N TYR A 190 -15.63 -8.63 -8.53
CA TYR A 190 -15.57 -10.07 -8.74
C TYR A 190 -15.77 -10.84 -7.44
N PHE A 191 -15.20 -10.38 -6.31
CA PHE A 191 -15.03 -11.20 -5.12
C PHE A 191 -16.04 -10.90 -4.00
N GLN A 192 -16.33 -9.62 -3.72
CA GLN A 192 -17.06 -9.25 -2.51
C GLN A 192 -18.55 -9.62 -2.61
N ASN A 193 -19.21 -9.30 -3.73
CA ASN A 193 -20.59 -9.67 -4.01
C ASN A 193 -20.81 -11.17 -4.24
N HIS A 194 -19.74 -11.92 -4.54
CA HIS A 194 -19.78 -13.37 -4.75
C HIS A 194 -19.17 -14.15 -3.58
N LYS A 195 -19.00 -13.52 -2.41
CA LYS A 195 -18.43 -14.17 -1.23
C LYS A 195 -19.19 -15.45 -0.87
N GLY A 196 -18.47 -16.56 -0.82
CA GLY A 196 -19.03 -17.89 -0.56
C GLY A 196 -19.67 -18.60 -1.76
N LYS A 197 -19.74 -17.93 -2.92
CA LYS A 197 -20.25 -18.48 -4.20
C LYS A 197 -19.14 -18.79 -5.20
N LEU A 198 -17.92 -18.28 -4.99
CA LEU A 198 -16.78 -18.53 -5.85
C LEU A 198 -16.06 -19.83 -5.50
N ASP A 199 -15.59 -20.51 -6.54
CA ASP A 199 -14.51 -21.48 -6.48
C ASP A 199 -13.21 -20.73 -6.77
N ILE A 200 -12.26 -20.79 -5.85
CA ILE A 200 -10.98 -20.06 -5.94
C ILE A 200 -9.91 -21.14 -5.84
N LEU A 201 -9.23 -21.37 -6.95
CA LEU A 201 -8.07 -22.27 -6.99
C LEU A 201 -6.84 -21.45 -6.69
N VAL A 202 -6.06 -21.91 -5.71
CA VAL A 202 -4.77 -21.33 -5.37
C VAL A 202 -3.65 -22.18 -5.96
N ASP A 203 -2.47 -21.60 -6.09
CA ASP A 203 -1.29 -22.31 -6.56
C ASP A 203 -0.81 -23.35 -5.56
N ASP A 204 -0.29 -24.47 -6.10
CA ASP A 204 0.21 -25.59 -5.30
C ASP A 204 1.52 -25.24 -4.57
N ASP A 205 2.40 -24.48 -5.22
CA ASP A 205 3.71 -24.07 -4.68
C ASP A 205 3.57 -22.79 -3.84
N TYR A 206 2.71 -21.87 -4.29
CA TYR A 206 2.43 -20.61 -3.62
C TYR A 206 0.99 -20.57 -3.10
N ILE A 207 0.76 -21.22 -1.97
CA ILE A 207 -0.57 -21.50 -1.37
C ILE A 207 -1.51 -20.30 -1.13
N SER A 208 -1.02 -19.07 -1.27
CA SER A 208 -1.80 -17.84 -1.17
C SER A 208 -2.12 -17.20 -2.52
N LEU A 209 -1.54 -17.65 -3.63
CA LEU A 209 -1.74 -17.03 -4.93
C LEU A 209 -2.90 -17.68 -5.63
N VAL A 210 -3.80 -16.86 -6.17
CA VAL A 210 -4.93 -17.35 -6.94
C VAL A 210 -4.43 -17.69 -8.35
N ASN A 211 -4.74 -18.90 -8.82
CA ASN A 211 -4.51 -19.36 -10.19
C ASN A 211 -5.76 -19.24 -11.06
N SER A 212 -6.96 -19.39 -10.46
CA SER A 212 -8.22 -19.14 -11.16
C SER A 212 -9.35 -18.89 -10.17
N PHE A 213 -10.37 -18.16 -10.61
CA PHE A 213 -11.58 -17.94 -9.83
C PHE A 213 -12.82 -17.86 -10.73
N ASP A 214 -13.87 -18.58 -10.37
CA ASP A 214 -15.16 -18.53 -11.07
C ASP A 214 -16.32 -18.89 -10.13
N ILE A 215 -17.55 -18.77 -10.60
CA ILE A 215 -18.74 -19.21 -9.87
C ILE A 215 -18.70 -20.73 -9.69
N ARG A 216 -19.00 -21.19 -8.46
CA ARG A 216 -19.11 -22.63 -8.16
C ARG A 216 -20.10 -23.30 -9.10
N GLY A 217 -19.63 -24.34 -9.79
CA GLY A 217 -20.48 -25.21 -10.58
C GLY A 217 -21.45 -26.03 -9.70
N PRO A 218 -22.52 -26.57 -10.30
CA PRO A 218 -23.57 -27.32 -9.59
C PRO A 218 -23.09 -28.59 -8.87
N ASN A 219 -21.93 -29.15 -9.26
CA ASN A 219 -21.39 -30.41 -8.71
C ASN A 219 -20.38 -30.24 -7.56
N TYR A 220 -20.26 -29.04 -6.98
CA TYR A 220 -19.30 -28.79 -5.91
C TYR A 220 -19.70 -29.48 -4.59
N LYS A 221 -18.90 -30.47 -4.15
CA LYS A 221 -19.01 -31.06 -2.81
C LYS A 221 -18.34 -30.13 -1.79
N LYS A 222 -19.18 -29.50 -0.94
CA LYS A 222 -18.73 -28.67 0.18
C LYS A 222 -17.81 -29.47 1.11
N ARG A 223 -16.54 -29.07 1.23
CA ARG A 223 -15.66 -29.55 2.31
C ARG A 223 -16.14 -28.91 3.61
N GLU A 224 -16.91 -29.63 4.41
CA GLU A 224 -17.38 -29.15 5.71
C GLU A 224 -16.23 -29.15 6.73
N ASN A 225 -15.51 -28.03 6.82
CA ASN A 225 -14.76 -27.72 8.04
C ASN A 225 -15.62 -26.81 8.91
N ARG A 226 -16.59 -27.41 9.62
CA ARG A 226 -17.19 -26.78 10.79
C ARG A 226 -16.32 -27.11 12.00
N GLN A 227 -15.37 -26.25 12.31
CA GLN A 227 -14.83 -26.21 13.67
C GLN A 227 -15.98 -25.76 14.59
N LYS A 228 -16.47 -26.64 15.45
CA LYS A 228 -17.43 -26.25 16.50
C LYS A 228 -16.70 -25.27 17.41
N MET A 229 -17.09 -23.99 17.38
CA MET A 229 -16.53 -23.01 18.31
C MET A 229 -16.91 -23.38 19.75
N SER A 230 -15.92 -23.39 20.64
CA SER A 230 -16.09 -23.69 22.06
C SER A 230 -17.16 -22.81 22.72
N THR A 231 -17.90 -23.35 23.68
CA THR A 231 -18.91 -22.63 24.47
C THR A 231 -18.30 -21.43 25.20
N LYS A 232 -17.01 -21.50 25.59
CA LYS A 232 -16.26 -20.37 26.20
C LYS A 232 -16.15 -19.17 25.25
N TYR A 233 -16.00 -19.39 23.94
CA TYR A 233 -15.97 -18.32 22.94
C TYR A 233 -17.30 -17.58 22.83
N HIS A 234 -18.43 -18.29 23.02
CA HIS A 234 -19.75 -17.66 23.00
C HIS A 234 -19.90 -16.72 24.19
N ILE A 235 -19.51 -17.17 25.39
CA ILE A 235 -19.58 -16.37 26.62
C ILE A 235 -18.74 -15.09 26.49
N ILE A 236 -17.48 -15.20 26.04
CA ILE A 236 -16.61 -14.03 25.83
C ILE A 236 -17.21 -13.07 24.79
N ARG A 237 -17.75 -13.60 23.69
CA ARG A 237 -18.36 -12.78 22.64
C ARG A 237 -19.61 -12.04 23.12
N TYR A 238 -20.46 -12.69 23.91
CA TYR A 238 -21.62 -12.05 24.52
C TYR A 238 -21.21 -10.99 25.55
N ALA A 239 -20.20 -11.28 26.38
CA ALA A 239 -19.67 -10.29 27.33
C ALA A 239 -19.13 -9.03 26.62
N LEU A 240 -18.34 -9.21 25.55
CA LEU A 240 -17.84 -8.09 24.73
C LEU A 240 -18.98 -7.32 24.05
N PHE A 241 -20.04 -8.01 23.60
CA PHE A 241 -21.22 -7.37 23.02
C PHE A 241 -21.96 -6.51 24.06
N CYS A 242 -22.19 -7.04 25.26
CA CYS A 242 -22.82 -6.32 26.37
C CYS A 242 -22.00 -5.11 26.83
N LEU A 243 -20.66 -5.19 26.79
CA LEU A 243 -19.77 -4.07 27.12
C LEU A 243 -19.58 -3.06 25.98
N SER A 244 -19.97 -3.41 24.74
CA SER A 244 -19.78 -2.57 23.57
C SER A 244 -20.39 -1.17 23.66
N PRO A 245 -21.56 -0.93 24.30
CA PRO A 245 -22.11 0.42 24.43
C PRO A 245 -21.22 1.38 25.25
N ILE A 246 -20.30 0.85 26.05
CA ILE A 246 -19.34 1.63 26.84
C ILE A 246 -17.96 1.63 26.16
N LEU A 247 -17.48 0.44 25.77
CA LEU A 247 -16.15 0.28 25.19
C LEU A 247 -16.03 0.93 23.81
N VAL A 248 -17.07 0.86 22.98
CA VAL A 248 -17.03 1.42 21.62
C VAL A 248 -16.97 2.95 21.65
N PRO A 249 -17.80 3.68 22.41
CA PRO A 249 -17.66 5.14 22.51
C PRO A 249 -16.30 5.57 23.09
N LEU A 250 -15.82 4.94 24.16
CA LEU A 250 -14.51 5.26 24.76
C LEU A 250 -13.35 4.99 23.80
N TRP A 251 -13.41 3.89 23.06
CA TRP A 251 -12.40 3.58 22.06
C TRP A 251 -12.47 4.56 20.87
N LEU A 252 -13.69 4.91 20.42
CA LEU A 252 -13.87 5.89 19.34
C LEU A 252 -13.35 7.27 19.73
N THR A 253 -13.61 7.75 20.96
CA THR A 253 -13.09 9.04 21.42
C THR A 253 -11.56 9.00 21.47
N PHE A 254 -10.96 7.96 22.04
CA PHE A 254 -9.51 7.79 22.05
C PHE A 254 -8.91 7.79 20.63
N VAL A 255 -9.48 7.00 19.72
CA VAL A 255 -9.01 6.91 18.32
C VAL A 255 -9.15 8.25 17.60
N ILE A 256 -10.29 8.93 17.73
CA ILE A 256 -10.53 10.23 17.09
C ILE A 256 -9.54 11.28 17.64
N SER A 257 -9.32 11.33 18.96
CA SER A 257 -8.34 12.23 19.57
C SER A 257 -6.91 11.91 19.12
N PHE A 258 -6.52 10.63 19.08
CA PHE A 258 -5.19 10.24 18.63
C PHE A 258 -4.96 10.54 17.14
N VAL A 259 -5.88 10.13 16.27
CA VAL A 259 -5.80 10.40 14.83
C VAL A 259 -5.85 11.90 14.54
N GLY A 260 -6.73 12.63 15.23
CA GLY A 260 -6.86 14.08 15.10
C GLY A 260 -5.59 14.83 15.49
N THR A 261 -4.97 14.48 16.63
CA THR A 261 -3.72 15.10 17.08
C THR A 261 -2.57 14.81 16.11
N GLN A 262 -2.40 13.56 15.65
CA GLN A 262 -1.39 13.23 14.63
C GLN A 262 -1.64 13.96 13.31
N GLY A 263 -2.90 14.08 12.88
CA GLY A 263 -3.30 14.82 11.70
C GLY A 263 -2.94 16.30 11.79
N LEU A 264 -3.21 16.95 12.93
CA LEU A 264 -2.86 18.35 13.19
C LEU A 264 -1.34 18.57 13.21
N ILE A 265 -0.58 17.70 13.89
CA ILE A 265 0.89 17.76 13.94
C ILE A 265 1.49 17.63 12.53
N SER A 266 0.96 16.71 11.73
CA SER A 266 1.40 16.53 10.35
C SER A 266 1.12 17.78 9.51
N ARG A 267 -0.08 18.34 9.60
CA ARG A 267 -0.44 19.58 8.88
C ARG A 267 0.43 20.77 9.27
N TYR A 268 0.73 20.93 10.56
CA TYR A 268 1.61 22.00 11.03
C TYR A 268 3.01 21.87 10.43
N ARG A 269 3.56 20.66 10.44
CA ARG A 269 4.88 20.39 9.86
C ARG A 269 4.91 20.63 8.35
N VAL A 270 3.88 20.19 7.64
CA VAL A 270 3.77 20.41 6.19
C VAL A 270 3.60 21.89 5.87
N SER A 271 2.80 22.64 6.64
CA SER A 271 2.61 24.07 6.39
C SER A 271 3.91 24.86 6.56
N GLN A 272 4.75 24.53 7.53
CA GLN A 272 6.09 25.11 7.69
C GLN A 272 6.98 24.80 6.47
N LEU A 273 7.06 23.53 6.06
CA LEU A 273 7.86 23.11 4.91
C LEU A 273 7.42 23.76 3.59
N LEU A 274 6.12 24.01 3.42
CA LEU A 274 5.58 24.68 2.24
C LEU A 274 5.84 26.18 2.26
N ARG A 275 5.79 26.84 3.44
CA ARG A 275 6.12 28.26 3.61
C ARG A 275 7.60 28.53 3.32
N GLU A 276 8.50 27.77 3.94
CA GLU A 276 9.95 27.89 3.71
C GLU A 276 10.31 27.76 2.21
N LYS A 277 9.65 26.85 1.49
CA LYS A 277 9.89 26.67 0.05
C LYS A 277 9.34 27.79 -0.82
N HIS A 278 8.20 28.35 -0.47
CA HIS A 278 7.65 29.51 -1.18
C HIS A 278 8.59 30.72 -1.08
N ASP A 279 9.31 30.84 0.03
CA ASP A 279 10.27 31.92 0.26
C ASP A 279 11.65 31.63 -0.37
N SER A 280 12.01 30.36 -0.60
CA SER A 280 13.34 29.98 -1.11
C SER A 280 13.43 29.75 -2.63
N GLU A 281 12.39 29.27 -3.32
CA GLU A 281 12.41 29.00 -4.77
C GLU A 281 11.01 29.07 -5.42
N ARG A 282 10.91 29.51 -6.68
CA ARG A 282 9.69 29.34 -7.49
C ARG A 282 9.53 27.85 -7.82
N ASP A 283 8.72 27.11 -7.05
CA ASP A 283 8.35 25.72 -7.36
C ASP A 283 7.88 25.63 -8.83
N PRO A 284 8.52 24.84 -9.71
CA PRO A 284 8.09 24.66 -11.09
C PRO A 284 6.63 24.17 -11.22
N LEU A 285 6.09 23.57 -10.16
CA LEU A 285 4.72 23.08 -10.08
C LEU A 285 3.73 24.08 -9.46
N GLN A 286 4.13 25.34 -9.20
CA GLN A 286 3.27 26.44 -8.70
C GLN A 286 2.27 25.99 -7.61
N ARG A 287 2.76 25.34 -6.54
CA ARG A 287 1.90 24.84 -5.46
C ARG A 287 1.64 25.92 -4.42
N LYS A 288 0.39 26.21 -4.08
CA LYS A 288 0.03 26.84 -2.79
C LYS A 288 -0.46 25.77 -1.80
N PRO A 289 -0.35 26.05 -0.50
CA PRO A 289 -0.97 25.23 0.53
C PRO A 289 -2.46 24.95 0.22
N SER A 290 -2.87 23.68 0.40
CA SER A 290 -4.26 23.25 0.36
C SER A 290 -5.09 24.13 1.31
N PHE A 291 -6.40 24.26 1.06
CA PHE A 291 -7.30 24.94 1.99
C PHE A 291 -7.16 24.38 3.43
N SER A 292 -6.81 23.10 3.58
CA SER A 292 -6.55 22.47 4.88
C SER A 292 -5.19 22.82 5.51
N ASP A 293 -4.20 23.22 4.70
CA ASP A 293 -2.87 23.68 5.15
C ASP A 293 -2.90 25.16 5.61
N ARG A 294 -3.91 25.93 5.20
CA ARG A 294 -4.06 27.37 5.52
C ARG A 294 -4.56 27.62 6.94
N TYR A 295 -5.26 26.67 7.54
CA TYR A 295 -5.83 26.79 8.90
C TYR A 295 -4.94 26.12 9.94
N ILE A 296 -3.74 26.64 10.17
CA ILE A 296 -3.07 26.52 11.47
C ILE A 296 -2.43 27.87 11.77
N ASP A 297 -3.06 28.64 12.63
CA ASP A 297 -2.42 29.79 13.27
C ASP A 297 -1.30 29.26 14.17
N GLY A 298 -0.06 29.64 13.86
CA GLY A 298 1.15 29.07 14.44
C GLY A 298 1.31 29.30 15.95
N ASN A 299 0.43 30.08 16.57
CA ASN A 299 0.51 30.46 17.98
C ASN A 299 -0.32 29.58 18.93
N ILE A 300 -1.13 28.62 18.45
CA ILE A 300 -2.02 27.82 19.32
C ILE A 300 -1.56 26.35 19.48
N LEU A 301 -0.65 25.85 18.63
CA LEU A 301 -0.25 24.43 18.66
C LEU A 301 1.16 24.17 19.22
N ALA A 302 1.97 25.21 19.43
CA ALA A 302 3.34 25.07 19.93
C ALA A 302 3.39 24.55 21.38
N GLY A 303 2.40 24.87 22.22
CA GLY A 303 2.36 24.46 23.63
C GLY A 303 1.93 23.01 23.89
N ALA A 304 1.33 22.32 22.91
CA ALA A 304 0.90 20.93 23.06
C ALA A 304 1.94 19.90 22.57
N LEU A 305 3.02 20.37 21.91
CA LEU A 305 4.05 19.54 21.29
C LEU A 305 5.09 18.99 22.29
N ASP A 306 5.25 19.63 23.45
CA ASP A 306 6.21 19.19 24.48
C ASP A 306 5.68 18.11 25.43
N ALA A 307 4.36 17.88 25.48
CA ALA A 307 3.74 16.95 26.44
C ALA A 307 3.57 15.51 25.92
N VAL A 308 3.98 15.20 24.68
CA VAL A 308 3.66 13.91 24.01
C VAL A 308 4.90 13.14 23.53
N ASN A 309 6.10 13.53 23.98
CA ASN A 309 7.29 12.69 23.81
C ASN A 309 7.29 11.58 24.88
N LEU A 310 6.58 10.49 24.60
CA LEU A 310 6.84 9.21 25.29
C LEU A 310 8.08 8.56 24.66
N PRO A 311 9.01 8.03 25.48
CA PRO A 311 10.26 7.46 25.00
C PRO A 311 10.01 6.25 24.10
N GLY A 312 10.81 6.15 23.04
CA GLY A 312 10.90 4.93 22.24
C GLY A 312 11.43 3.79 23.09
N GLU A 313 10.73 2.66 23.08
CA GLU A 313 11.26 1.41 23.61
C GLU A 313 12.29 0.86 22.61
N GLU A 314 13.55 0.89 23.02
CA GLU A 314 14.55 -0.11 22.64
C GLU A 314 14.55 -1.25 23.67
N ARG A 315 15.00 -2.44 23.21
CA ARG A 315 15.44 -3.66 23.95
C ARG A 315 14.34 -4.68 24.27
N ASP A 316 14.51 -6.01 24.12
CA ASP A 316 15.67 -6.89 23.91
C ASP A 316 15.28 -8.14 23.07
N GLU A 317 16.27 -8.73 22.39
CA GLU A 317 16.22 -10.09 21.83
C GLU A 317 16.38 -11.15 22.94
N PRO A 318 15.70 -12.30 22.80
CA PRO A 318 16.29 -13.54 23.27
C PRO A 318 16.34 -14.62 22.18
N GLY A 319 17.53 -15.23 22.06
CA GLY A 319 17.77 -16.68 22.00
C GLY A 319 17.09 -17.48 20.88
N ILE A 320 17.88 -17.82 19.86
CA ILE A 320 17.57 -18.82 18.83
C ILE A 320 17.43 -20.21 19.45
N ALA A 321 16.36 -20.92 19.09
CA ALA A 321 16.33 -22.37 19.00
C ALA A 321 15.90 -22.75 17.58
N SER A 322 16.80 -23.44 16.88
CA SER A 322 16.65 -23.96 15.53
C SER A 322 16.07 -25.37 15.56
N GLU A 323 15.04 -25.62 14.73
CA GLU A 323 14.59 -26.91 14.19
C GLU A 323 13.27 -26.63 13.43
N GLU A 324 12.91 -27.17 12.26
CA GLU A 324 13.56 -28.00 11.25
C GLU A 324 12.67 -27.90 9.98
N GLY A 325 13.30 -27.94 8.80
CA GLY A 325 12.76 -28.40 7.52
C GLY A 325 11.40 -27.88 7.01
N THR A 326 11.40 -26.77 6.27
CA THR A 326 10.40 -26.56 5.19
C THR A 326 11.00 -27.02 3.85
N PRO A 327 10.24 -27.75 3.00
CA PRO A 327 10.74 -28.26 1.74
C PRO A 327 11.14 -27.10 0.83
N VAL A 328 12.36 -27.16 0.28
CA VAL A 328 12.83 -26.26 -0.76
C VAL A 328 12.17 -26.68 -2.08
N PRO A 329 11.39 -25.82 -2.75
CA PRO A 329 10.87 -26.12 -4.08
C PRO A 329 12.03 -26.25 -5.08
N ASP A 330 11.89 -27.22 -5.98
CA ASP A 330 12.84 -27.52 -7.06
C ASP A 330 13.12 -26.26 -7.91
N LYS A 331 14.39 -25.86 -7.98
CA LYS A 331 14.84 -24.55 -8.49
C LYS A 331 14.86 -24.43 -10.02
N ASP A 332 14.62 -25.52 -10.74
CA ASP A 332 14.90 -25.60 -12.18
C ASP A 332 13.66 -25.57 -13.09
N ARG A 333 12.47 -25.32 -12.55
CA ARG A 333 11.28 -25.03 -13.38
C ARG A 333 10.95 -23.53 -13.34
N ILE A 334 11.34 -22.80 -14.39
CA ILE A 334 10.73 -21.50 -14.69
C ILE A 334 9.27 -21.77 -15.12
N ARG A 335 8.39 -21.93 -14.14
CA ARG A 335 6.95 -22.05 -14.35
C ARG A 335 6.46 -20.67 -14.78
N LYS A 336 5.91 -20.55 -15.99
CA LYS A 336 5.28 -19.31 -16.47
C LYS A 336 4.03 -19.07 -15.62
N PHE A 337 4.08 -18.12 -14.70
CA PHE A 337 2.93 -17.69 -13.91
C PHE A 337 2.03 -16.81 -14.78
N ASP A 338 0.71 -17.01 -14.71
CA ASP A 338 -0.25 -16.19 -15.45
C ASP A 338 -0.66 -14.98 -14.61
N TYR A 339 -0.27 -13.80 -15.08
CA TYR A 339 -0.57 -12.52 -14.45
C TYR A 339 -1.85 -11.85 -14.96
N HIS A 340 -2.56 -12.50 -15.90
CA HIS A 340 -3.77 -11.98 -16.55
C HIS A 340 -4.94 -12.93 -16.34
N LEU A 341 -5.28 -13.18 -15.07
CA LEU A 341 -6.42 -14.01 -14.73
C LEU A 341 -7.74 -13.34 -15.11
N GLU A 342 -8.41 -13.92 -16.11
CA GLU A 342 -9.74 -13.52 -16.54
C GLU A 342 -10.82 -14.39 -15.90
N PRO A 343 -11.88 -13.80 -15.31
CA PRO A 343 -13.00 -14.57 -14.81
C PRO A 343 -13.78 -15.25 -15.94
N GLY A 344 -14.47 -16.34 -15.63
CA GLY A 344 -15.40 -16.96 -16.57
C GLY A 344 -16.53 -16.02 -17.00
N LYS A 345 -17.11 -16.27 -18.18
CA LYS A 345 -18.15 -15.43 -18.79
C LYS A 345 -19.36 -15.18 -17.87
N LEU A 346 -19.73 -16.18 -17.07
CA LEU A 346 -20.86 -16.07 -16.15
C LEU A 346 -20.55 -15.10 -15.00
N LEU A 347 -19.38 -15.23 -14.38
CA LEU A 347 -18.94 -14.31 -13.34
C LEU A 347 -18.82 -12.89 -13.90
N LEU A 348 -18.22 -12.72 -15.08
CA LEU A 348 -18.12 -11.42 -15.74
C LEU A 348 -19.48 -10.76 -15.97
N LYS A 349 -20.50 -11.54 -16.36
CA LYS A 349 -21.88 -11.07 -16.54
C LYS A 349 -22.58 -10.70 -15.23
N GLN A 350 -22.30 -11.43 -14.14
CA GLN A 350 -22.89 -11.18 -12.82
C GLN A 350 -22.16 -10.07 -12.04
N SER A 351 -20.89 -9.83 -12.34
CA SER A 351 -20.07 -8.81 -11.72
C SER A 351 -20.47 -7.41 -12.16
N LYS A 352 -21.04 -6.68 -11.20
CA LYS A 352 -21.47 -5.30 -11.39
C LYS A 352 -20.26 -4.35 -11.40
N PRO A 353 -20.29 -3.30 -12.24
CA PRO A 353 -19.36 -2.19 -12.12
C PRO A 353 -19.49 -1.53 -10.74
N LEU A 354 -18.36 -1.19 -10.14
CA LEU A 354 -18.29 -0.41 -8.91
C LEU A 354 -18.69 1.04 -9.19
N ALA A 355 -19.39 1.67 -8.24
CA ALA A 355 -19.90 3.04 -8.37
C ALA A 355 -18.80 4.09 -8.12
N PHE A 356 -17.73 4.05 -8.92
CA PHE A 356 -16.62 5.00 -8.84
C PHE A 356 -16.96 6.37 -9.42
N ASP A 357 -16.37 7.40 -8.82
CA ASP A 357 -16.44 8.78 -9.32
C ASP A 357 -15.60 8.96 -10.60
N LYS A 358 -15.75 10.12 -11.25
CA LYS A 358 -15.04 10.42 -12.52
C LYS A 358 -13.52 10.39 -12.35
N THR A 359 -13.01 10.96 -11.26
CA THR A 359 -11.57 10.98 -10.93
C THR A 359 -11.01 9.56 -10.83
N THR A 360 -11.69 8.68 -10.10
CA THR A 360 -11.23 7.29 -9.93
C THR A 360 -11.26 6.52 -11.23
N LYS A 361 -12.30 6.71 -12.05
CA LYS A 361 -12.38 6.11 -13.39
C LYS A 361 -11.27 6.62 -14.32
N HIS A 362 -11.01 7.92 -14.30
CA HIS A 362 -9.92 8.51 -15.09
C HIS A 362 -8.55 7.96 -14.68
N MET A 363 -8.29 7.81 -13.37
CA MET A 363 -7.06 7.14 -12.90
C MET A 363 -6.96 5.69 -13.34
N TYR A 364 -8.07 4.94 -13.31
CA TYR A 364 -8.13 3.57 -13.81
C TYR A 364 -7.80 3.53 -15.31
N ASP A 365 -8.44 4.38 -16.12
CA ASP A 365 -8.22 4.43 -17.56
C ASP A 365 -6.76 4.76 -17.89
N ASN A 366 -6.17 5.72 -17.18
CA ASN A 366 -4.77 6.09 -17.38
C ASN A 366 -3.81 4.98 -16.96
N LEU A 367 -3.97 4.40 -15.76
CA LEU A 367 -3.06 3.38 -15.27
C LEU A 367 -3.11 2.09 -16.09
N ASN A 368 -4.26 1.77 -16.70
CA ASN A 368 -4.39 0.62 -17.59
C ASN A 368 -3.80 0.81 -18.98
N GLN A 369 -3.26 2.00 -19.30
CA GLN A 369 -2.40 2.17 -20.47
C GLN A 369 -1.02 1.53 -20.26
N LEU A 370 -0.63 1.25 -19.01
CA LEU A 370 0.58 0.51 -18.69
C LEU A 370 0.28 -0.99 -18.58
N GLU A 371 1.23 -1.81 -18.99
CA GLU A 371 1.20 -3.24 -18.71
C GLU A 371 1.50 -3.50 -17.23
N TRP A 372 0.64 -4.27 -16.57
CA TRP A 372 0.74 -4.67 -15.17
C TRP A 372 0.66 -6.17 -15.04
N GLU A 373 1.62 -6.75 -14.32
CA GLU A 373 1.51 -8.11 -13.80
C GLU A 373 0.62 -8.10 -12.55
N ARG A 374 -0.61 -8.61 -12.64
CA ARG A 374 -1.55 -8.62 -11.53
C ARG A 374 -1.54 -9.96 -10.80
N VAL A 375 -1.06 -9.95 -9.57
CA VAL A 375 -1.06 -11.12 -8.68
C VAL A 375 -2.18 -11.00 -7.67
N TRP A 376 -3.16 -11.87 -7.78
CA TRP A 376 -4.27 -11.96 -6.83
C TRP A 376 -3.88 -12.87 -5.66
N VAL A 377 -3.95 -12.34 -4.45
CA VAL A 377 -3.56 -13.04 -3.21
C VAL A 377 -4.82 -13.36 -2.40
N TYR A 378 -4.90 -14.56 -1.82
CA TYR A 378 -6.02 -15.02 -0.99
C TYR A 378 -5.55 -15.31 0.44
N ILE A 379 -5.48 -14.27 1.28
CA ILE A 379 -5.14 -14.39 2.71
C ILE A 379 -6.36 -14.03 3.55
N ARG A 380 -6.88 -15.00 4.31
CA ARG A 380 -8.08 -14.83 5.16
C ARG A 380 -7.74 -14.69 6.63
N LEU A 381 -7.17 -13.54 7.00
CA LEU A 381 -6.80 -13.21 8.37
C LEU A 381 -7.51 -11.93 8.84
N PHE A 382 -7.51 -11.69 10.15
CA PHE A 382 -8.04 -10.45 10.72
C PHE A 382 -7.23 -9.23 10.24
N ASN A 383 -5.90 -9.35 10.22
CA ASN A 383 -5.00 -8.35 9.67
C ASN A 383 -4.38 -8.84 8.35
N ALA A 384 -5.21 -9.10 7.34
CA ALA A 384 -4.73 -9.54 6.03
C ALA A 384 -3.87 -8.47 5.34
N HIS A 385 -4.15 -7.19 5.62
CA HIS A 385 -3.35 -6.06 5.13
C HIS A 385 -1.88 -6.13 5.56
N GLY A 386 -1.61 -6.41 6.84
CA GLY A 386 -0.25 -6.62 7.34
C GLY A 386 0.31 -8.01 7.00
N GLY A 387 -0.56 -9.01 6.92
CA GLY A 387 -0.21 -10.40 6.66
C GLY A 387 0.38 -10.64 5.27
N ILE A 388 -0.08 -9.91 4.24
CA ILE A 388 0.40 -10.06 2.85
C ILE A 388 1.92 -9.89 2.70
N ILE A 389 2.56 -9.07 3.55
CA ILE A 389 4.01 -8.84 3.54
C ILE A 389 4.72 -9.33 4.80
N CYS A 390 4.04 -10.08 5.67
CA CYS A 390 4.62 -10.49 6.95
C CYS A 390 5.15 -9.28 7.76
N ARG A 391 4.32 -8.22 7.88
CA ARG A 391 4.77 -6.88 8.31
C ARG A 391 5.48 -6.87 9.67
N GLN A 392 5.02 -7.69 10.61
CA GLN A 392 5.54 -7.85 11.97
C GLN A 392 5.60 -9.34 12.29
N LYS A 393 6.42 -9.76 13.27
CA LYS A 393 6.55 -11.18 13.67
C LYS A 393 5.19 -11.84 13.93
N VAL A 394 4.27 -11.14 14.60
CA VAL A 394 2.90 -11.62 14.87
C VAL A 394 2.03 -11.82 13.63
N TYR A 395 2.44 -11.28 12.49
CA TYR A 395 1.77 -11.38 11.19
C TYR A 395 2.58 -12.19 10.17
N GLU A 396 3.63 -12.90 10.59
CA GLU A 396 4.38 -13.85 9.76
C GLU A 396 3.58 -15.15 9.58
N VAL A 397 2.66 -15.11 8.61
CA VAL A 397 1.72 -16.20 8.32
C VAL A 397 2.08 -16.90 7.03
N ASP A 398 1.75 -18.19 6.90
CA ASP A 398 2.18 -19.02 5.76
C ASP A 398 1.76 -18.43 4.41
N GLY A 399 0.54 -17.88 4.31
CA GLY A 399 0.11 -17.21 3.08
C GLY A 399 0.91 -15.93 2.79
N GLY A 400 1.31 -15.19 3.81
CA GLY A 400 2.21 -14.04 3.65
C GLY A 400 3.59 -14.48 3.16
N LYS A 401 4.16 -15.52 3.79
CA LYS A 401 5.45 -16.10 3.42
C LYS A 401 5.44 -16.62 1.98
N ALA A 402 4.40 -17.35 1.58
CA ALA A 402 4.21 -17.84 0.21
C ALA A 402 4.11 -16.71 -0.81
N THR A 403 3.42 -15.61 -0.47
CA THR A 403 3.33 -14.42 -1.31
C THR A 403 4.70 -13.78 -1.54
N ILE A 404 5.49 -13.65 -0.47
CA ILE A 404 6.86 -13.12 -0.55
C ILE A 404 7.79 -14.10 -1.27
N GLN A 405 7.61 -15.40 -1.10
CA GLN A 405 8.38 -16.42 -1.80
C GLN A 405 8.17 -16.34 -3.31
N HIS A 406 6.92 -16.26 -3.77
CA HIS A 406 6.62 -16.03 -5.19
C HIS A 406 7.27 -14.75 -5.70
N PHE A 407 7.17 -13.66 -4.94
CA PHE A 407 7.85 -12.41 -5.28
C PHE A 407 9.35 -12.63 -5.50
N LEU A 408 10.02 -13.32 -4.58
CA LEU A 408 11.45 -13.58 -4.69
C LEU A 408 11.77 -14.44 -5.90
N ASP A 409 10.99 -15.48 -6.16
CA ASP A 409 11.25 -16.47 -7.21
C ASP A 409 10.96 -15.97 -8.61
N THR A 410 10.02 -15.02 -8.76
CA THR A 410 9.64 -14.42 -10.05
C THR A 410 10.23 -13.03 -10.28
N THR A 411 11.04 -12.52 -9.35
CA THR A 411 11.77 -11.25 -9.51
C THR A 411 13.24 -11.57 -9.66
N HIS A 412 13.71 -11.70 -10.89
CA HIS A 412 15.12 -11.92 -11.17
C HIS A 412 15.82 -10.57 -11.21
N LEU A 413 16.21 -10.07 -10.04
CA LEU A 413 17.03 -8.85 -9.94
C LEU A 413 18.28 -9.09 -10.77
N SER A 414 18.37 -8.44 -11.93
CA SER A 414 19.46 -8.66 -12.87
C SER A 414 20.74 -8.14 -12.24
N LEU A 415 21.65 -9.06 -11.90
CA LEU A 415 22.88 -8.78 -11.16
C LEU A 415 23.99 -8.18 -12.03
#